data_AF-A0A970VVX6-F1
#
_entry.id   AF-A0A970VVX6-F1
#
_cell.length_a   1.000
_cell.length_b   1.000
_cell.length_c   1.000
_cell.angle_alpha   90.00
_cell.angle_beta   90.00
_cell.angle_gamma   90.00
#
_symmetry.space_group_name_H-M   'P 1'
#
loop_
_entity.id
_entity.type
_entity.pdbx_description
1 polymer ?
#
loop_
_entity_poly.entity_id
_entity_poly.type
_entity_poly.pdbx_seq_one_letter_code
_entity_poly.pdbx_strand_id
1 'polypeptide(L)' 'MTDKQQVRTELGCDTVVLALGYRPRQGVMEEMQDLAPEVIFVGDCTKERGTLQNAVMQGFNAAIDIGLDLNI' A
#
# COMPACT_ATOMS: atom_id res chain seq x y z
N MET A 1 3.90 25.95 -9.84
CA MET A 1 4.90 24.85 -9.93
C MET A 1 6.25 25.47 -10.24
N THR A 2 7.34 24.85 -9.84
CA THR A 2 8.67 25.27 -10.26
C THR A 2 9.08 24.42 -11.45
N ASP A 3 9.32 25.03 -12.61
CA ASP A 3 9.77 24.29 -13.78
C ASP A 3 11.23 23.83 -13.63
N LYS A 4 11.74 23.08 -14.61
CA LYS A 4 13.15 22.63 -14.63
C LYS A 4 14.16 23.77 -14.60
N GLN A 5 13.75 24.99 -14.90
CA GLN A 5 14.55 26.20 -14.94
C GLN A 5 14.45 27.00 -13.63
N GLN A 6 13.76 26.46 -12.62
CA GLN A 6 13.52 27.09 -11.34
C GLN A 6 12.71 28.39 -11.42
N VAL A 7 11.93 28.57 -12.51
CA VAL A 7 11.06 29.72 -12.68
C VAL A 7 9.69 29.41 -12.05
N ARG A 8 9.17 30.38 -11.27
CA ARG A 8 7.83 30.30 -10.69
C ARG A 8 6.81 30.57 -11.79
N THR A 9 6.00 29.56 -12.09
CA THR A 9 4.93 29.66 -13.08
C THR A 9 3.58 29.43 -12.41
N GLU A 10 2.62 30.29 -12.73
CA GLU A 10 1.21 30.16 -12.37
C GLU A 10 0.46 29.44 -13.49
N LEU A 11 -0.36 28.45 -13.13
CA LEU A 11 -1.23 27.76 -14.06
C LEU A 11 -2.68 27.98 -13.63
N GLY A 12 -3.47 28.63 -14.47
CA GLY A 12 -4.91 28.71 -14.30
C GLY A 12 -5.56 27.34 -14.50
N CYS A 13 -6.41 26.92 -13.56
CA CYS A 13 -7.19 25.70 -13.65
C CYS A 13 -8.43 25.80 -12.76
N ASP A 14 -9.52 25.19 -13.18
CA ASP A 14 -10.74 25.11 -12.37
C ASP A 14 -10.62 24.04 -11.26
N THR A 15 -9.74 23.05 -11.46
CA THR A 15 -9.51 21.95 -10.53
C THR A 15 -8.08 21.41 -10.64
N VAL A 16 -7.51 21.05 -9.49
CA VAL A 16 -6.19 20.40 -9.39
C VAL A 16 -6.37 19.02 -8.76
N VAL A 17 -5.83 17.98 -9.41
CA VAL A 17 -5.76 16.63 -8.86
C VAL A 17 -4.34 16.33 -8.39
N LEU A 18 -4.18 16.04 -7.10
CA LEU A 18 -2.88 15.70 -6.49
C LEU A 18 -2.69 14.18 -6.45
N ALA A 19 -2.10 13.61 -7.51
CA ALA A 19 -1.79 12.17 -7.61
C ALA A 19 -0.35 11.87 -7.15
N LEU A 20 -0.01 12.22 -5.91
CA LEU A 20 1.37 12.18 -5.38
C LEU A 20 1.81 10.79 -4.87
N GLY A 21 0.93 9.80 -4.94
CA GLY A 21 1.12 8.46 -4.38
C GLY A 21 0.07 8.14 -3.32
N TYR A 22 0.32 7.08 -2.53
CA TYR A 22 -0.55 6.60 -1.45
C TYR A 22 0.24 6.37 -0.16
N ARG A 23 -0.48 6.22 0.95
CA ARG A 23 0.05 5.84 2.26
C ARG A 23 -0.74 4.65 2.79
N PRO A 24 -0.09 3.66 3.44
CA PRO A 24 -0.78 2.58 4.12
C PRO A 24 -1.82 3.06 5.13
N ARG A 25 -2.95 2.36 5.21
CA ARG A 25 -4.06 2.65 6.14
C ARG A 25 -3.79 2.05 7.52
N GLN A 26 -2.78 2.58 8.21
CA GLN A 26 -2.25 2.04 9.48
C GLN A 26 -3.31 1.83 10.56
N GLY A 27 -4.23 2.77 10.77
CA GLY A 27 -5.25 2.63 11.82
C GLY A 27 -6.13 1.39 11.67
N VAL A 28 -6.46 0.97 10.44
CA VAL A 28 -7.23 -0.27 10.23
C VAL A 28 -6.39 -1.51 10.52
N MET A 29 -5.08 -1.47 10.24
CA MET A 29 -4.20 -2.59 10.60
C MET A 29 -4.09 -2.72 12.12
N GLU A 30 -3.94 -1.60 12.82
CA GLU A 30 -3.87 -1.57 14.29
C GLU A 30 -5.16 -2.11 14.92
N GLU A 31 -6.34 -1.83 14.34
CA GLU A 31 -7.62 -2.37 14.79
C GLU A 31 -7.76 -3.89 14.56
N MET A 32 -7.09 -4.44 13.56
CA MET A 32 -7.13 -5.87 13.23
C MET A 32 -6.03 -6.69 13.90
N GLN A 33 -4.97 -6.01 14.36
CA GLN A 33 -3.88 -6.62 15.10
C GLN A 33 -4.45 -7.37 16.32
N ASP A 34 -4.01 -8.61 16.51
CA ASP A 34 -4.35 -9.48 17.64
C ASP A 34 -5.81 -9.98 17.72
N LEU A 35 -6.61 -9.83 16.65
CA LEU A 35 -7.97 -10.40 16.60
C LEU A 35 -8.01 -11.93 16.40
N ALA A 36 -6.89 -12.55 16.08
CA ALA A 36 -6.74 -13.99 15.86
C ALA A 36 -5.35 -14.46 16.33
N PRO A 37 -5.14 -15.78 16.53
CA PRO A 37 -3.82 -16.32 16.87
C PRO A 37 -2.73 -15.92 15.88
N GLU A 38 -3.09 -15.72 14.62
CA GLU A 38 -2.21 -15.19 13.58
C GLU A 38 -2.97 -14.17 12.73
N VAL A 39 -2.32 -13.04 12.44
CA VAL A 39 -2.83 -11.97 11.56
C VAL A 39 -1.72 -11.59 10.60
N ILE A 40 -1.96 -11.75 9.29
CA ILE A 40 -0.99 -11.44 8.24
C ILE A 40 -1.53 -10.27 7.40
N PHE A 41 -0.75 -9.20 7.27
CA PHE A 41 -1.06 -8.08 6.40
C PHE A 41 -0.41 -8.27 5.03
N VAL A 42 -1.20 -8.11 3.96
CA VAL A 42 -0.74 -8.26 2.56
C VAL A 42 -1.24 -7.11 1.70
N GLY A 43 -0.49 -6.78 0.66
CA GLY A 43 -0.81 -5.71 -0.29
C GLY A 43 -0.42 -4.32 0.21
N ASP A 44 -1.09 -3.31 -0.33
CA ASP A 44 -0.71 -1.89 -0.19
C ASP A 44 -0.87 -1.33 1.24
N CYS A 45 -1.48 -2.09 2.15
CA CYS A 45 -1.48 -1.76 3.58
C CYS A 45 -0.11 -2.04 4.24
N THR A 46 0.78 -2.80 3.60
CA THR A 46 2.13 -3.02 4.08
C THR A 46 3.06 -1.87 3.71
N LYS A 47 4.32 -1.90 4.15
CA LYS A 47 5.33 -0.89 3.78
C LYS A 47 5.90 -1.07 2.37
N GLU A 48 5.50 -2.15 1.69
CA GLU A 48 5.98 -2.50 0.36
C GLU A 48 5.39 -1.57 -0.71
N ARG A 49 6.03 -1.51 -1.88
CA ARG A 49 5.48 -0.77 -3.01
C ARG A 49 4.12 -1.38 -3.37
N GLY A 50 3.07 -0.58 -3.34
CA GLY A 50 1.75 -0.91 -3.85
C GLY A 50 1.69 -0.93 -5.36
N THR A 51 2.33 -1.94 -5.94
CA THR A 51 2.08 -2.40 -7.30
C THR A 51 1.16 -3.61 -7.22
N LEU A 52 0.33 -3.82 -8.25
CA LEU A 52 -0.55 -4.98 -8.31
C LEU A 52 0.24 -6.30 -8.21
N GLN A 53 1.42 -6.35 -8.84
CA GLN A 53 2.30 -7.52 -8.75
C GLN A 53 2.67 -7.85 -7.31
N ASN A 54 3.09 -6.85 -6.52
CA ASN A 54 3.47 -7.06 -5.14
C ASN A 54 2.29 -7.51 -4.29
N ALA A 55 1.12 -6.87 -4.45
CA ALA A 55 -0.06 -7.24 -3.70
C ALA A 55 -0.51 -8.69 -3.97
N VAL A 56 -0.49 -9.11 -5.24
CA VAL A 56 -0.81 -10.48 -5.63
C VAL A 56 0.22 -11.47 -5.08
N MET A 57 1.51 -11.19 -5.24
CA MET A 57 2.57 -12.10 -4.78
C MET A 57 2.59 -12.24 -3.25
N GLN A 58 2.35 -11.16 -2.50
CA GLN A 58 2.25 -11.23 -1.04
C GLN A 58 1.05 -12.07 -0.59
N GLY A 59 -0.12 -11.87 -1.20
CA GLY A 59 -1.30 -12.68 -0.89
C GLY A 59 -1.10 -14.16 -1.21
N PHE A 60 -0.46 -14.47 -2.35
CA PHE A 60 -0.13 -15.84 -2.73
C PHE A 60 0.84 -16.50 -1.74
N ASN A 61 1.94 -15.82 -1.41
CA ASN A 61 2.94 -16.36 -0.48
C ASN A 61 2.36 -16.57 0.92
N ALA A 62 1.58 -15.60 1.44
CA ALA A 62 0.93 -15.75 2.74
C ALA A 62 0.01 -16.98 2.80
N ALA A 63 -0.74 -17.26 1.72
CA ALA A 63 -1.58 -18.45 1.64
C ALA A 63 -0.77 -19.76 1.59
N ILE A 64 0.35 -19.77 0.87
CA ILE A 64 1.27 -20.92 0.84
C ILE A 64 1.87 -21.16 2.22
N ASP A 65 2.35 -20.11 2.88
CA ASP A 65 2.98 -20.21 4.21
C ASP A 65 1.99 -20.78 5.24
N ILE A 66 0.76 -20.25 5.30
CA ILE A 66 -0.32 -20.81 6.15
C ILE A 66 -0.59 -22.28 5.81
N GLY A 67 -0.65 -22.63 4.53
CA GLY A 67 -0.90 -24.00 4.08
C GLY A 67 0.21 -24.98 4.46
N LEU A 68 1.47 -24.54 4.44
CA LEU A 68 2.63 -25.32 4.85
C LEU A 68 2.66 -25.52 6.37
N ASP A 69 2.28 -24.50 7.14
CA ASP A 69 2.24 -24.56 8.61
C ASP A 69 1.12 -25.47 9.14
N LEU A 70 0.06 -25.68 8.36
CA LEU A 70 -1.05 -26.58 8.70
C LEU A 70 -0.74 -28.07 8.47
N ASN A 71 0.42 -28.42 7.91
CA ASN A 71 0.93 -29.79 7.75
C ASN A 71 -0.13 -30.78 7.19
N ILE A 72 -0.91 -30.34 6.20
CA ILE A 72 -1.93 -31.11 5.49
C ILE A 72 -1.31 -31.91 4.34
#